data_AF-A0A1Q7CJ67-F1
#
_entry.id   AF-A0A1Q7CJ67-F1
#
_cell.length_a   1.000
_cell.length_b   1.000
_cell.length_c   1.000
_cell.angle_alpha   90.00
_cell.angle_beta   90.00
_cell.angle_gamma   90.00
#
_symmetry.space_group_name_H-M   'P 1'
#
loop_
_entity.id
_entity.type
_entity.pdbx_description
1 polymer ?
#
loop_
_entity_poly.entity_id
_entity_poly.type
_entity_poly.pdbx_seq_one_letter_code
_entity_poly.pdbx_strand_id
1 'polypeptide(L)'
;MKLTNRTGVFVIAVVILAIGAGIFSAGVVAQEEGWQIVRAEYGFKNQRNDVTDILKDLVGRGGVNGRVAVTNQTMGGDPAVGANKSLRIIARNRQNEEREFTYREGGFVEVHMFDVRMMNPRRDDWDDRPAGYGDRDRDDWNGLKIIRAYYGIQGRTVNVTDMLRARVRDGAMSFVVTNNALGGDPAVGADKYLIVIYRYHGQEAATFVREGYTLTIP
;
A
#
# COMPACT_ATOMS: atom_id res chain seq x y z
N MET A 1 -64.79 -17.98 0.63
CA MET A 1 -63.48 -17.35 0.97
C MET A 1 -62.36 -18.27 0.52
N LYS A 2 -61.34 -17.68 -0.11
CA LYS A 2 -60.01 -18.22 -0.49
C LYS A 2 -59.94 -19.15 -1.72
N LEU A 3 -59.65 -18.50 -2.85
CA LEU A 3 -58.81 -18.98 -3.96
C LEU A 3 -57.41 -19.38 -3.41
N THR A 4 -56.52 -20.17 -4.03
CA THR A 4 -56.20 -20.34 -5.45
C THR A 4 -55.28 -21.57 -5.61
N ASN A 5 -55.22 -22.06 -6.84
CA ASN A 5 -54.51 -23.24 -7.34
C ASN A 5 -52.97 -23.15 -7.42
N ARG A 6 -52.35 -24.32 -7.16
CA ARG A 6 -51.37 -25.10 -7.96
C ARG A 6 -50.13 -24.47 -8.64
N THR A 7 -48.99 -25.12 -8.32
CA THR A 7 -47.86 -25.58 -9.16
C THR A 7 -46.89 -24.59 -9.81
N GLY A 8 -45.60 -24.81 -9.55
CA GLY A 8 -44.49 -24.37 -10.40
C GLY A 8 -43.12 -24.49 -9.72
N VAL A 9 -42.41 -25.59 -9.97
CA VAL A 9 -40.97 -25.72 -9.66
C VAL A 9 -40.19 -24.89 -10.68
N PHE A 10 -39.31 -23.99 -10.24
CA PHE A 10 -38.28 -23.40 -11.09
C PHE A 10 -36.92 -23.49 -10.40
N VAL A 11 -36.04 -24.25 -11.05
CA VAL A 11 -34.58 -24.28 -10.83
C VAL A 11 -34.01 -22.96 -11.34
N ILE A 12 -33.27 -22.23 -10.51
CA ILE A 12 -32.45 -21.09 -10.99
C ILE A 12 -30.99 -21.46 -10.80
N ALA A 13 -30.37 -21.84 -11.92
CA ALA A 13 -28.93 -21.86 -12.10
C ALA A 13 -28.42 -20.41 -12.06
N VAL A 14 -27.54 -20.08 -11.13
CA VAL A 14 -26.85 -18.78 -11.11
C VAL A 14 -25.53 -18.95 -11.86
N VAL A 15 -25.58 -18.65 -13.16
CA VAL A 15 -24.42 -18.36 -14.00
C VAL A 15 -24.09 -16.88 -13.78
N ILE A 16 -23.01 -16.56 -13.06
CA ILE A 16 -22.48 -15.19 -13.06
C ILE A 16 -21.47 -15.10 -14.21
N LEU A 17 -22.00 -14.70 -15.35
CA LEU A 17 -21.23 -14.23 -16.51
C LEU A 17 -20.66 -12.85 -16.17
N ALA A 18 -19.33 -12.76 -16.18
CA ALA A 18 -18.61 -11.49 -16.28
C ALA A 18 -18.86 -10.89 -17.66
N ILE A 19 -19.64 -9.81 -17.73
CA ILE A 19 -19.68 -8.92 -18.89
C ILE A 19 -19.61 -7.49 -18.38
N GLY A 20 -18.48 -6.84 -18.66
CA GLY A 20 -18.35 -5.39 -18.55
C GLY A 20 -19.15 -4.73 -19.65
N ALA A 21 -20.15 -3.95 -19.27
CA ALA A 21 -20.78 -2.93 -20.09
C ALA A 21 -21.41 -1.90 -19.14
N GLY A 22 -20.70 -0.80 -18.88
CA GLY A 22 -21.23 0.32 -18.10
C GLY A 22 -22.24 1.09 -18.94
N ILE A 23 -23.51 1.07 -18.52
CA ILE A 23 -24.52 2.02 -18.99
C ILE A 23 -24.31 3.31 -18.17
N PHE A 24 -23.86 4.38 -18.83
CA PHE A 24 -23.76 5.71 -18.23
C PHE A 24 -25.15 6.33 -18.14
N SER A 25 -25.79 6.27 -16.98
CA SER A 25 -26.83 7.24 -16.63
C SER A 25 -26.13 8.52 -16.19
N ALA A 26 -26.38 9.60 -16.94
CA ALA A 26 -25.91 10.93 -16.61
C ALA A 26 -26.45 11.36 -15.24
N GLY A 27 -25.59 11.29 -14.22
CA GLY A 27 -25.79 11.87 -12.91
C GLY A 27 -24.71 12.92 -12.69
N VAL A 28 -25.16 14.13 -12.39
CA VAL A 28 -24.51 15.25 -11.69
C VAL A 28 -23.00 15.11 -11.48
N VAL A 29 -22.25 16.12 -11.93
CA VAL A 29 -20.82 16.30 -11.67
C VAL A 29 -20.55 16.14 -10.17
N ALA A 30 -20.19 14.92 -9.75
CA ALA A 30 -19.70 14.64 -8.43
C ALA A 30 -18.26 15.17 -8.41
N GLN A 31 -18.11 16.35 -7.80
CA GLN A 31 -16.84 16.85 -7.30
C GLN A 31 -16.06 15.68 -6.71
N GLU A 32 -14.94 15.27 -7.33
CA GLU A 32 -14.25 14.00 -7.03
C GLU A 32 -14.09 13.79 -5.51
N GLU A 33 -14.99 12.98 -4.94
CA GLU A 33 -14.95 12.68 -3.52
C GLU A 33 -13.89 11.61 -3.31
N GLY A 34 -12.75 12.00 -2.74
CA GLY A 34 -11.68 11.09 -2.40
C GLY A 34 -12.16 9.99 -1.45
N TRP A 35 -11.62 8.79 -1.61
CA TRP A 35 -11.95 7.62 -0.81
C TRP A 35 -10.98 7.46 0.36
N GLN A 36 -11.49 7.50 1.58
CA GLN A 36 -10.67 7.22 2.75
C GLN A 36 -10.42 5.72 2.88
N ILE A 37 -9.15 5.28 2.80
CA ILE A 37 -8.79 3.89 3.03
C ILE A 37 -9.17 3.49 4.45
N VAL A 38 -10.08 2.53 4.59
CA VAL A 38 -10.47 1.91 5.86
C VAL A 38 -9.56 0.72 6.14
N ARG A 39 -9.43 -0.18 5.15
CA ARG A 39 -8.64 -1.41 5.23
C ARG A 39 -8.05 -1.75 3.87
N ALA A 40 -6.85 -2.33 3.86
CA ALA A 40 -6.26 -2.88 2.65
C ALA A 40 -5.61 -4.24 2.91
N GLU A 41 -5.82 -5.19 2.00
CA GLU A 41 -5.31 -6.55 2.11
C GLU A 41 -4.69 -7.01 0.79
N TYR A 42 -3.47 -7.51 0.84
CA TYR A 42 -2.77 -8.04 -0.32
C TYR A 42 -2.61 -9.55 -0.23
N GLY A 43 -2.96 -10.27 -1.29
CA GLY A 43 -2.69 -11.71 -1.40
C GLY A 43 -3.67 -12.48 -2.28
N PHE A 44 -3.83 -13.77 -1.99
CA PHE A 44 -4.62 -14.69 -2.81
C PHE A 44 -5.61 -15.49 -1.95
N LYS A 45 -6.90 -15.45 -2.34
CA LYS A 45 -8.00 -16.07 -1.59
C LYS A 45 -7.96 -15.67 -0.09
N ASN A 46 -7.80 -16.66 0.80
CA ASN A 46 -7.76 -16.48 2.25
C ASN A 46 -6.35 -16.19 2.78
N GLN A 47 -5.31 -16.28 1.94
CA GLN A 47 -3.93 -16.02 2.29
C GLN A 47 -3.59 -14.58 1.93
N ARG A 48 -3.87 -13.65 2.85
CA ARG A 48 -3.71 -12.21 2.65
C ARG A 48 -3.00 -11.56 3.84
N ASN A 49 -2.12 -10.62 3.55
CA ASN A 49 -1.50 -9.72 4.52
C ASN A 49 -2.32 -8.45 4.63
N ASP A 50 -2.51 -7.95 5.86
CA ASP A 50 -2.99 -6.59 6.07
C ASP A 50 -1.88 -5.60 5.70
N VAL A 51 -2.19 -4.71 4.75
CA VAL A 51 -1.30 -3.68 4.21
C VAL A 51 -1.89 -2.28 4.37
N THR A 52 -2.86 -2.13 5.27
CA THR A 52 -3.62 -0.88 5.47
C THR A 52 -2.70 0.32 5.70
N ASP A 53 -1.77 0.19 6.64
CA ASP A 53 -0.87 1.30 6.99
C ASP A 53 0.15 1.57 5.89
N ILE A 54 0.70 0.51 5.29
CA ILE A 54 1.61 0.62 4.14
C ILE A 54 0.94 1.40 3.01
N LEU A 55 -0.30 1.04 2.66
CA LEU A 55 -1.01 1.67 1.55
C LEU A 55 -1.45 3.10 1.88
N LYS A 56 -1.98 3.37 3.08
CA LYS A 56 -2.30 4.73 3.54
C LYS A 56 -1.10 5.65 3.45
N ASP A 57 0.05 5.13 3.84
CA ASP A 57 1.29 5.89 3.83
C ASP A 57 1.75 6.11 2.37
N LEU A 58 1.73 5.09 1.51
CA LEU A 58 2.11 5.20 0.08
C LEU A 58 1.24 6.19 -0.69
N VAL A 59 -0.08 6.05 -0.60
CA VAL A 59 -1.05 7.02 -1.14
C VAL A 59 -0.79 8.38 -0.53
N GLY A 60 -0.53 8.40 0.77
CA GLY A 60 -0.42 9.64 1.48
C GLY A 60 0.79 10.52 1.12
N ARG A 61 1.79 10.00 0.42
CA ARG A 61 2.92 10.79 -0.08
C ARG A 61 2.81 11.15 -1.57
N GLY A 62 1.69 10.85 -2.22
CA GLY A 62 1.53 11.08 -3.65
C GLY A 62 1.95 9.89 -4.52
N GLY A 63 2.46 8.80 -3.94
CA GLY A 63 3.06 7.69 -4.69
C GLY A 63 4.21 8.14 -5.60
N VAL A 64 4.45 7.37 -6.67
CA VAL A 64 5.42 7.69 -7.74
C VAL A 64 4.63 8.17 -8.94
N ASN A 65 4.82 9.43 -9.35
CA ASN A 65 4.04 10.04 -10.42
C ASN A 65 2.52 9.90 -10.22
N GLY A 66 2.03 10.01 -8.97
CA GLY A 66 0.61 9.88 -8.65
C GLY A 66 0.11 8.44 -8.53
N ARG A 67 1.01 7.44 -8.51
CA ARG A 67 0.63 6.01 -8.54
C ARG A 67 1.38 5.19 -7.50
N VAL A 68 0.73 4.14 -7.01
CA VAL A 68 1.35 3.11 -6.18
C VAL A 68 1.30 1.80 -6.94
N ALA A 69 2.46 1.25 -7.30
CA ALA A 69 2.53 -0.06 -7.92
C ALA A 69 2.05 -1.14 -6.95
N VAL A 70 1.32 -2.14 -7.45
CA VAL A 70 0.81 -3.28 -6.67
C VAL A 70 1.74 -4.46 -6.88
N THR A 71 2.77 -4.60 -6.05
CA THR A 71 3.75 -5.68 -6.13
C THR A 71 4.03 -6.26 -4.76
N ASN A 72 4.69 -7.42 -4.69
CA ASN A 72 5.17 -7.98 -3.42
C ASN A 72 6.04 -6.99 -2.66
N GLN A 73 6.88 -6.24 -3.37
CA GLN A 73 7.82 -5.33 -2.76
C GLN A 73 7.14 -4.08 -2.17
N THR A 74 6.06 -3.59 -2.78
CA THR A 74 5.29 -2.44 -2.26
C THR A 74 4.21 -2.84 -1.25
N MET A 75 3.76 -4.09 -1.26
CA MET A 75 2.67 -4.61 -0.41
C MET A 75 3.17 -5.48 0.76
N GLY A 76 4.42 -5.30 1.16
CA GLY A 76 4.96 -5.92 2.37
C GLY A 76 5.27 -7.41 2.27
N GLY A 77 5.63 -7.89 1.09
CA GLY A 77 6.09 -9.24 0.81
C GLY A 77 5.14 -10.05 -0.07
N ASP A 78 5.54 -11.29 -0.36
CA ASP A 78 4.69 -12.26 -1.06
C ASP A 78 3.93 -13.12 -0.04
N PRO A 79 2.63 -12.86 0.19
CA PRO A 79 1.80 -13.69 1.06
C PRO A 79 1.53 -15.09 0.49
N ALA A 80 1.60 -15.28 -0.83
CA ALA A 80 1.19 -16.50 -1.52
C ALA A 80 2.06 -16.72 -2.77
N VAL A 81 3.21 -17.37 -2.55
CA VAL A 81 4.25 -17.59 -3.58
C VAL A 81 3.69 -18.37 -4.76
N GLY A 82 3.93 -17.85 -5.97
CA GLY A 82 3.48 -18.46 -7.23
C GLY A 82 1.99 -18.28 -7.54
N ALA A 83 1.22 -17.61 -6.68
CA ALA A 83 -0.17 -17.30 -6.92
C ALA A 83 -0.38 -15.92 -7.55
N ASN A 84 -1.48 -15.77 -8.30
CA ASN A 84 -1.92 -14.48 -8.86
C ASN A 84 -2.55 -13.62 -7.77
N LYS A 85 -1.77 -12.74 -7.15
CA LYS A 85 -2.23 -11.95 -6.00
C LYS A 85 -3.02 -10.73 -6.43
N SER A 86 -3.75 -10.18 -5.46
CA SER A 86 -4.53 -8.96 -5.63
C SER A 86 -4.52 -8.13 -4.36
N LEU A 87 -4.45 -6.82 -4.51
CA LEU A 87 -4.73 -5.84 -3.47
C LEU A 87 -6.23 -5.56 -3.44
N ARG A 88 -6.83 -5.72 -2.26
CA ARG A 88 -8.22 -5.37 -1.99
C ARG A 88 -8.26 -4.21 -1.01
N ILE A 89 -8.96 -3.13 -1.35
CA ILE A 89 -9.08 -1.93 -0.54
C ILE A 89 -10.55 -1.74 -0.20
N ILE A 90 -10.87 -1.67 1.07
CA ILE A 90 -12.16 -1.17 1.56
C ILE A 90 -11.93 0.30 1.89
N ALA A 91 -12.69 1.17 1.24
CA ALA A 91 -12.60 2.61 1.45
C ALA A 91 -13.98 3.23 1.64
N ARG A 92 -14.01 4.41 2.25
CA ARG A 92 -15.23 5.10 2.64
C ARG A 92 -15.21 6.55 2.17
N ASN A 93 -16.31 7.05 1.63
CA ASN A 93 -16.46 8.47 1.27
C ASN A 93 -17.01 9.29 2.45
N ARG A 94 -17.26 10.59 2.21
CA ARG A 94 -17.78 11.53 3.24
C ARG A 94 -19.19 11.20 3.72
N GLN A 95 -19.97 10.51 2.89
CA GLN A 95 -21.34 10.07 3.11
C GLN A 95 -21.39 8.77 3.91
N ASN A 96 -20.23 8.24 4.34
CA ASN A 96 -20.07 6.94 4.96
C ASN A 96 -20.44 5.75 4.05
N GLU A 97 -20.49 5.96 2.74
CA GLU A 97 -20.64 4.85 1.80
C GLU A 97 -19.31 4.12 1.68
N GLU A 98 -19.36 2.81 1.86
CA GLU A 98 -18.19 1.94 1.73
C GLU A 98 -18.15 1.31 0.34
N ARG A 99 -16.95 1.27 -0.24
CA ARG A 99 -16.69 0.65 -1.53
C ARG A 99 -15.43 -0.20 -1.47
N GLU A 100 -15.50 -1.34 -2.14
CA GLU A 100 -14.36 -2.21 -2.36
C GLU A 100 -13.72 -1.92 -3.72
N PHE A 101 -12.39 -1.81 -3.72
CA PHE A 101 -11.55 -1.70 -4.91
C PHE A 101 -10.59 -2.88 -4.96
N THR A 102 -10.44 -3.50 -6.12
CA THR A 102 -9.51 -4.62 -6.32
C THR A 102 -8.53 -4.33 -7.44
N TYR A 103 -7.25 -4.49 -7.16
CA TYR A 103 -6.15 -4.29 -8.09
C TYR A 103 -5.33 -5.58 -8.19
N ARG A 104 -5.02 -6.02 -9.41
CA ARG A 104 -4.18 -7.20 -9.62
C ARG A 104 -2.72 -6.88 -9.32
N GLU A 105 -1.96 -7.88 -8.91
CA GLU A 105 -0.49 -7.81 -8.88
C GLU A 105 0.04 -7.36 -10.26
N GLY A 106 1.00 -6.44 -10.25
CA GLY A 106 1.52 -5.73 -11.43
C GLY A 106 0.71 -4.50 -11.85
N GLY A 107 -0.46 -4.26 -11.24
CA GLY A 107 -1.28 -3.07 -11.49
C GLY A 107 -0.84 -1.83 -10.70
N PHE A 108 -1.64 -0.76 -10.77
CA PHE A 108 -1.39 0.49 -10.07
C PHE A 108 -2.64 0.98 -9.33
N VAL A 109 -2.45 1.47 -8.11
CA VAL A 109 -3.44 2.27 -7.39
C VAL A 109 -3.18 3.73 -7.73
N GLU A 110 -4.22 4.41 -8.21
CA GLU A 110 -4.17 5.84 -8.50
C GLU A 110 -4.35 6.64 -7.20
N VAL A 111 -3.36 7.47 -6.87
CA VAL A 111 -3.30 8.12 -5.56
C VAL A 111 -4.40 9.15 -5.37
N HIS A 112 -4.75 9.89 -6.43
CA HIS A 112 -5.81 10.89 -6.39
C HIS A 112 -7.18 10.30 -5.98
N MET A 113 -7.39 9.00 -6.18
CA MET A 113 -8.62 8.33 -5.72
C MET A 113 -8.70 8.20 -4.19
N PHE A 114 -7.56 8.14 -3.50
CA PHE A 114 -7.49 7.79 -2.07
C PHE A 114 -6.80 8.84 -1.20
N ASP A 115 -6.21 9.89 -1.79
CA ASP A 115 -5.61 10.98 -1.05
C ASP A 115 -6.66 11.99 -0.58
N VAL A 116 -7.21 11.72 0.60
CA VAL A 116 -8.20 12.60 1.26
C VAL A 116 -7.57 13.93 1.73
N ARG A 117 -6.25 14.13 1.63
CA ARG A 117 -5.59 15.39 2.03
C ARG A 117 -6.02 16.59 1.20
N MET A 118 -6.48 16.39 -0.04
CA MET A 118 -7.09 17.46 -0.85
C MET A 118 -8.41 17.99 -0.26
N MET A 119 -8.94 17.37 0.80
CA MET A 119 -10.23 17.72 1.40
C MET A 119 -10.15 18.25 2.83
N ASN A 120 -8.96 18.53 3.39
CA ASN A 120 -8.82 19.15 4.71
C ASN A 120 -7.60 20.11 4.79
N PRO A 121 -7.76 21.44 4.69
CA PRO A 121 -6.66 22.40 4.77
C PRO A 121 -6.17 22.69 6.19
N ARG A 122 -6.43 21.81 7.17
CA ARG A 122 -6.00 21.99 8.56
C ARG A 122 -5.63 20.66 9.20
N ARG A 123 -4.37 20.28 9.03
CA ARG A 123 -3.59 19.52 10.01
C ARG A 123 -2.13 19.86 9.77
N ASP A 124 -1.70 20.86 10.51
CA ASP A 124 -0.32 21.18 10.81
C ASP A 124 0.30 19.95 11.46
N ASP A 125 1.10 19.18 10.69
CA ASP A 125 2.18 18.32 11.19
C ASP A 125 3.04 17.83 10.01
N TRP A 126 3.60 18.79 9.26
CA TRP A 126 4.59 18.53 8.20
C TRP A 126 5.90 19.24 8.55
N ASP A 127 6.43 18.95 9.74
CA ASP A 127 7.76 19.39 10.16
C ASP A 127 8.86 18.37 9.83
N ASP A 128 8.73 17.66 8.71
CA ASP A 128 9.83 16.93 8.07
C ASP A 128 10.57 17.79 7.02
N ARG A 129 10.41 19.12 7.06
CA ARG A 129 11.18 20.05 6.23
C ARG A 129 12.26 20.72 7.08
N PRO A 130 13.52 20.21 7.08
CA PRO A 130 14.64 21.03 7.52
C PRO A 130 14.72 22.23 6.57
N ALA A 131 14.43 23.41 7.11
CA ALA A 131 14.77 24.66 6.46
C ALA A 131 16.30 24.79 6.48
N GLY A 132 16.89 24.93 5.28
CA GLY A 132 18.22 25.50 5.11
C GLY A 132 19.34 24.50 4.85
N TYR A 133 19.49 24.10 3.58
CA TYR A 133 20.78 24.14 2.90
C TYR A 133 20.52 24.46 1.44
N GLY A 134 21.02 25.61 0.98
CA GLY A 134 21.11 25.93 -0.43
C GLY A 134 22.09 25.01 -1.15
N ASP A 135 21.86 24.86 -2.45
CA ASP A 135 22.88 24.53 -3.44
C ASP A 135 23.53 23.13 -3.38
N ARG A 136 22.73 22.04 -3.31
CA ARG A 136 23.20 20.66 -3.62
C ARG A 136 22.24 19.78 -4.43
N ASP A 137 21.17 20.34 -5.00
CA ASP A 137 20.12 19.54 -5.67
C ASP A 137 20.53 18.87 -7.01
N ARG A 138 21.80 18.93 -7.41
CA ARG A 138 22.30 18.25 -8.62
C ARG A 138 23.03 16.92 -8.35
N ASP A 139 23.51 16.67 -7.13
CA ASP A 139 24.31 15.46 -6.84
C ASP A 139 23.47 14.29 -6.26
N ASP A 140 22.29 14.57 -5.70
CA ASP A 140 21.42 13.62 -4.98
C ASP A 140 20.49 12.76 -5.87
N TRP A 141 20.54 12.91 -7.20
CA TRP A 141 19.73 12.09 -8.11
C TRP A 141 20.31 10.69 -8.37
N ASN A 142 21.62 10.53 -8.19
CA ASN A 142 22.34 9.28 -8.47
C ASN A 142 22.62 8.42 -7.22
N GLY A 143 22.53 8.99 -6.01
CA GLY A 143 22.76 8.28 -4.76
C GLY A 143 21.55 7.51 -4.23
N LEU A 144 21.78 6.60 -3.28
CA LEU A 144 20.71 5.93 -2.55
C LEU A 144 19.93 6.92 -1.69
N LYS A 145 18.61 6.88 -1.83
CA LYS A 145 17.68 7.58 -0.96
C LYS A 145 16.66 6.61 -0.41
N ILE A 146 16.66 6.40 0.92
CA ILE A 146 15.61 5.65 1.59
C ILE A 146 14.33 6.48 1.56
N ILE A 147 13.35 6.00 0.80
CA ILE A 147 12.01 6.59 0.73
C ILE A 147 11.24 6.18 1.98
N ARG A 148 11.18 4.87 2.25
CA ARG A 148 10.53 4.28 3.42
C ARG A 148 11.13 2.98 3.84
N ALA A 149 10.95 2.65 5.11
CA ALA A 149 11.18 1.31 5.59
C ALA A 149 10.24 0.91 6.73
N TYR A 150 9.82 -0.35 6.73
CA TYR A 150 8.97 -0.93 7.76
C TYR A 150 9.54 -2.26 8.21
N TYR A 151 9.47 -2.52 9.51
CA TYR A 151 9.87 -3.79 10.08
C TYR A 151 8.70 -4.46 10.79
N GLY A 152 8.45 -5.73 10.52
CA GLY A 152 7.40 -6.50 11.19
C GLY A 152 6.74 -7.54 10.29
N ILE A 153 5.48 -7.89 10.57
CA ILE A 153 4.71 -8.89 9.82
C ILE A 153 3.20 -8.67 9.98
N GLN A 154 2.42 -9.02 8.94
CA GLN A 154 0.94 -9.09 8.98
C GLN A 154 0.27 -7.84 9.63
N GLY A 155 0.69 -6.64 9.24
CA GLY A 155 0.15 -5.38 9.77
C GLY A 155 0.66 -4.98 11.16
N ARG A 156 1.44 -5.82 11.85
CA ARG A 156 2.21 -5.45 13.05
C ARG A 156 3.59 -4.97 12.63
N THR A 157 3.65 -3.74 12.15
CA THR A 157 4.90 -3.14 11.67
C THR A 157 5.27 -1.89 12.46
N VAL A 158 6.56 -1.58 12.49
CA VAL A 158 7.11 -0.31 12.95
C VAL A 158 7.77 0.41 11.78
N ASN A 159 7.58 1.72 11.71
CA ASN A 159 8.27 2.56 10.73
C ASN A 159 9.72 2.75 11.18
N VAL A 160 10.66 2.32 10.33
CA VAL A 160 12.10 2.37 10.57
C VAL A 160 12.82 3.25 9.56
N THR A 161 12.08 4.11 8.86
CA THR A 161 12.57 4.94 7.75
C THR A 161 13.75 5.83 8.16
N ASP A 162 13.59 6.62 9.21
CA ASP A 162 14.62 7.60 9.59
C ASP A 162 15.85 6.96 10.20
N MET A 163 15.66 5.85 10.91
CA MET A 163 16.77 5.02 11.38
C MET A 163 17.59 4.48 10.20
N LEU A 164 16.94 4.02 9.13
CA LEU A 164 17.67 3.57 7.93
C LEU A 164 18.33 4.74 7.22
N ARG A 165 17.66 5.88 7.05
CA ARG A 165 18.29 7.10 6.48
C ARG A 165 19.57 7.46 7.23
N ALA A 166 19.54 7.41 8.56
CA ALA A 166 20.69 7.70 9.41
C ALA A 166 21.84 6.68 9.28
N ARG A 167 21.61 5.52 8.66
CA ARG A 167 22.61 4.45 8.44
C ARG A 167 23.22 4.44 7.05
N VAL A 168 22.67 5.17 6.08
CA VAL A 168 23.27 5.27 4.75
C VAL A 168 24.65 5.93 4.89
N ARG A 169 25.69 5.26 4.36
CA ARG A 169 27.07 5.75 4.36
C ARG A 169 27.64 5.53 2.96
N ASP A 170 28.22 6.59 2.39
CA ASP A 170 28.85 6.55 1.07
C ASP A 170 27.94 6.01 -0.05
N GLY A 171 26.66 6.35 0.03
CA GLY A 171 25.64 5.86 -0.88
C GLY A 171 25.08 4.49 -0.49
N ALA A 172 25.80 3.62 0.20
CA ALA A 172 25.35 2.25 0.44
C ALA A 172 24.83 2.00 1.86
N MET A 173 24.22 0.83 2.04
CA MET A 173 23.91 0.28 3.36
C MET A 173 23.95 -1.25 3.35
N SER A 174 24.64 -1.81 4.34
CA SER A 174 24.56 -3.24 4.62
C SER A 174 24.51 -3.51 6.13
N PHE A 175 23.53 -4.29 6.58
CA PHE A 175 23.43 -4.74 7.97
C PHE A 175 22.52 -5.97 8.10
N VAL A 176 22.72 -6.73 9.18
CA VAL A 176 21.85 -7.87 9.52
C VAL A 176 20.55 -7.37 10.14
N VAL A 177 19.42 -7.74 9.55
CA VAL A 177 18.08 -7.40 10.00
C VAL A 177 17.77 -8.12 11.30
N THR A 178 17.71 -7.40 12.42
CA THR A 178 17.39 -7.95 13.74
C THR A 178 16.54 -6.97 14.54
N ASN A 179 15.80 -7.47 15.52
CA ASN A 179 15.08 -6.65 16.51
C ASN A 179 15.95 -5.50 17.07
N ASN A 180 17.15 -5.84 17.56
CA ASN A 180 18.06 -4.85 18.15
C ASN A 180 18.55 -3.83 17.12
N ALA A 181 18.87 -4.30 15.90
CA ALA A 181 19.24 -3.41 14.82
C ALA A 181 18.08 -2.55 14.34
N LEU A 182 16.83 -2.84 14.70
CA LEU A 182 15.65 -2.12 14.21
C LEU A 182 14.83 -1.44 15.30
N GLY A 183 15.39 -1.29 16.51
CA GLY A 183 14.78 -0.53 17.59
C GLY A 183 13.72 -1.28 18.40
N GLY A 184 13.58 -2.60 18.21
CA GLY A 184 12.70 -3.45 18.99
C GLY A 184 12.01 -4.56 18.20
N ASP A 185 11.19 -5.35 18.90
CA ASP A 185 10.37 -6.40 18.30
C ASP A 185 8.90 -5.95 18.18
N PRO A 186 8.41 -5.66 16.96
CA PRO A 186 7.00 -5.30 16.74
C PRO A 186 6.03 -6.49 16.83
N ALA A 187 6.53 -7.72 16.74
CA ALA A 187 5.71 -8.94 16.68
C ALA A 187 6.48 -10.13 17.28
N VAL A 188 6.50 -10.19 18.63
CA VAL A 188 7.22 -11.21 19.40
C VAL A 188 6.79 -12.63 18.98
N GLY A 189 7.78 -13.48 18.72
CA GLY A 189 7.58 -14.89 18.36
C GLY A 189 7.19 -15.14 16.91
N ALA A 190 7.11 -14.08 16.08
CA ALA A 190 6.84 -14.20 14.65
C ALA A 190 8.10 -13.94 13.82
N ASP A 191 8.17 -14.59 12.65
CA ASP A 191 9.15 -14.28 11.62
C ASP A 191 8.83 -12.90 11.03
N LYS A 192 9.73 -11.94 11.26
CA LYS A 192 9.54 -10.57 10.79
C LYS A 192 10.32 -10.30 9.52
N TYR A 193 9.94 -9.22 8.86
CA TYR A 193 10.57 -8.79 7.64
C TYR A 193 10.80 -7.28 7.65
N LEU A 194 11.94 -6.88 7.12
CA LEU A 194 12.24 -5.50 6.78
C LEU A 194 11.87 -5.26 5.32
N ILE A 195 11.01 -4.28 5.10
CA ILE A 195 10.65 -3.76 3.80
C ILE A 195 11.37 -2.43 3.66
N VAL A 196 12.11 -2.21 2.57
CA VAL A 196 12.77 -0.94 2.28
C VAL A 196 12.41 -0.51 0.88
N ILE A 197 11.78 0.65 0.75
CA ILE A 197 11.52 1.34 -0.51
C ILE A 197 12.56 2.43 -0.63
N TYR A 198 13.31 2.44 -1.72
CA TYR A 198 14.41 3.37 -1.93
C TYR A 198 14.50 3.80 -3.39
N ARG A 199 15.19 4.92 -3.63
CA ARG A 199 15.55 5.39 -4.96
C ARG A 199 17.05 5.27 -5.14
N TYR A 200 17.49 4.79 -6.30
CA TYR A 200 18.90 4.69 -6.68
C TYR A 200 19.01 4.98 -8.17
N HIS A 201 19.90 5.90 -8.58
CA HIS A 201 19.98 6.41 -9.98
C HIS A 201 18.63 6.80 -10.59
N GLY A 202 17.82 7.54 -9.83
CA GLY A 202 16.48 7.96 -10.26
C GLY A 202 15.44 6.85 -10.38
N GLN A 203 15.80 5.58 -10.15
CA GLN A 203 14.88 4.45 -10.19
C GLN A 203 14.43 4.07 -8.79
N GLU A 204 13.13 3.95 -8.60
CA GLU A 204 12.57 3.45 -7.35
C GLU A 204 12.55 1.92 -7.34
N ALA A 205 13.04 1.36 -6.26
CA ALA A 205 13.09 -0.07 -6.00
C ALA A 205 12.60 -0.35 -4.59
N ALA A 206 12.21 -1.59 -4.35
CA ALA A 206 11.85 -2.05 -3.03
C ALA A 206 12.44 -3.42 -2.76
N THR A 207 12.96 -3.61 -1.56
CA THR A 207 13.57 -4.87 -1.11
C THR A 207 12.90 -5.36 0.17
N PHE A 208 12.95 -6.67 0.34
CA PHE A 208 12.28 -7.40 1.39
C PHE A 208 13.27 -8.40 1.99
N VAL A 209 13.54 -8.26 3.27
CA VAL A 209 14.59 -9.03 3.95
C VAL A 209 14.01 -9.64 5.22
N ARG A 210 14.07 -10.96 5.33
CA ARG A 210 13.65 -11.69 6.54
C ARG A 210 14.57 -11.35 7.71
N GLU A 211 14.01 -11.32 8.91
CA GLU A 211 14.79 -11.24 10.14
C GLU A 211 15.88 -12.34 10.17
N GLY A 212 17.07 -11.97 10.62
CA GLY A 212 18.27 -12.80 10.61
C GLY A 212 19.07 -12.75 9.31
N TYR A 213 18.53 -12.17 8.22
CA TYR A 213 19.24 -12.02 6.94
C TYR A 213 19.83 -10.62 6.77
N THR A 214 20.80 -10.51 5.87
CA THR A 214 21.48 -9.24 5.58
C THR A 214 20.70 -8.43 4.55
N LEU A 215 20.38 -7.18 4.90
CA LEU A 215 20.04 -6.17 3.92
C LEU A 215 21.33 -5.68 3.29
N THR A 216 21.37 -5.64 1.96
CA THR A 216 22.42 -4.95 1.20
C THR A 216 21.75 -4.16 0.08
N ILE A 217 21.91 -2.84 0.11
CA ILE A 217 21.43 -1.93 -0.92
C ILE A 217 22.57 -0.96 -1.31
N PRO A 218 22.74 -0.66 -2.61
CA PRO A 218 23.73 0.29 -3.09
C PRO A 218 23.51 1.69 -2.57
#